data_AF-A0A078HW70-F1
#
_entry.id   AF-A0A078HW70-F1
#
_cell.length_a   1.000
_cell.length_b   1.000
_cell.length_c   1.000
_cell.angle_alpha   90.00
_cell.angle_beta   90.00
_cell.angle_gamma   90.00
#
_symmetry.space_group_name_H-M   'P 1'
#
loop_
_entity.id
_entity.type
_entity.pdbx_description
1 polymer ?
#
loop_
_entity_poly.entity_id
_entity_poly.type
_entity_poly.pdbx_seq_one_letter_code
_entity_poly.pdbx_strand_id
1 'polypeptide(L)'
;MLPHLLRASAPPSERPKMSVEQYKIRRPRQGIPQMLKTGDCGIYAIKFVECHALGSEFRTPISDENIKMVREKLAAEIFEETEQDGHTVSNPLPFQSSDRELLYPY
;
A
#
# COMPACT_ATOMS: atom_id res chain seq x y z
N MET A 1 -11.47 -17.91 2.15
CA MET A 1 -10.13 -18.25 2.69
C MET A 1 -9.73 -17.35 3.86
N LEU A 2 -9.76 -16.02 3.73
CA LEU A 2 -9.29 -15.10 4.79
C LEU A 2 -9.88 -15.36 6.19
N PRO A 3 -11.20 -15.59 6.38
CA PRO A 3 -11.76 -15.91 7.70
C PRO A 3 -11.19 -17.18 8.34
N HIS A 4 -10.87 -18.18 7.50
CA HIS A 4 -10.28 -19.44 7.98
C HIS A 4 -8.83 -19.23 8.40
N LEU A 5 -8.08 -18.40 7.67
CA LEU A 5 -6.71 -18.01 8.01
C LEU A 5 -6.69 -17.24 9.34
N LEU A 6 -7.59 -16.26 9.52
CA LEU A 6 -7.70 -15.51 10.77
C LEU A 6 -7.95 -16.43 11.97
N ARG A 7 -8.88 -17.40 11.82
CA ARG A 7 -9.14 -18.40 12.87
C ARG A 7 -7.94 -19.32 13.13
N ALA A 8 -7.19 -19.70 12.10
CA ALA A 8 -6.00 -20.54 12.25
C ALA A 8 -4.85 -19.80 12.96
N SER A 9 -4.69 -18.50 12.66
CA SER A 9 -3.68 -17.62 13.28
C SER A 9 -4.03 -17.22 14.72
N ALA A 10 -5.28 -17.37 15.15
CA ALA A 10 -5.70 -17.06 16.51
C ALA A 10 -5.14 -18.06 17.55
N PRO A 11 -4.95 -17.63 18.81
CA PRO A 11 -4.58 -18.52 19.91
C PRO A 11 -5.56 -19.70 20.04
N PRO A 12 -5.09 -20.91 20.42
CA PRO A 12 -5.95 -22.09 20.51
C PRO A 12 -7.22 -21.91 21.34
N SER A 13 -7.16 -21.10 22.41
CA SER A 13 -8.28 -20.77 23.28
C SER A 13 -9.36 -19.90 22.63
N GLU A 14 -9.02 -19.14 21.59
CA GLU A 14 -9.91 -18.21 20.90
C GLU A 14 -10.55 -18.84 19.64
N ARG A 15 -9.90 -19.83 19.02
CA ARG A 15 -10.39 -20.46 17.78
C ARG A 15 -11.83 -20.96 17.85
N PRO A 16 -12.30 -21.61 18.94
CA PRO A 16 -13.69 -22.07 19.05
C PRO A 16 -14.72 -20.94 19.09
N LYS A 17 -14.31 -19.73 19.49
CA LYS A 17 -15.18 -18.54 19.59
C LYS A 17 -15.33 -17.81 18.25
N MET A 18 -14.44 -18.07 17.29
CA MET A 18 -14.42 -17.40 15.99
C MET A 18 -15.28 -18.16 14.98
N SER A 19 -16.50 -17.66 14.71
CA SER A 19 -17.30 -18.17 13.59
C SER A 19 -16.82 -17.57 12.28
N VAL A 20 -16.60 -18.45 11.29
CA VAL A 20 -16.22 -18.04 9.92
C VAL A 20 -17.43 -17.48 9.16
N GLU A 21 -18.64 -17.86 9.53
CA GLU A 21 -19.89 -17.45 8.87
C GLU A 21 -20.22 -15.96 9.12
N GLN A 22 -19.64 -15.36 10.16
CA GLN A 22 -19.86 -13.96 10.52
C GLN A 22 -19.15 -12.96 9.58
N TYR A 23 -18.24 -13.43 8.73
CA TYR A 23 -17.46 -12.55 7.86
C TYR A 23 -18.20 -12.23 6.57
N LYS A 24 -18.35 -10.93 6.29
CA LYS A 24 -18.85 -10.43 4.99
C LYS A 24 -17.66 -10.03 4.11
N ILE A 25 -17.62 -10.55 2.89
CA ILE A 25 -16.61 -10.16 1.89
C ILE A 25 -17.19 -9.06 1.02
N ARG A 26 -16.51 -7.91 0.95
CA ARG A 26 -16.84 -6.81 0.06
C ARG A 26 -15.75 -6.65 -1.00
N ARG A 27 -16.15 -6.42 -2.24
CA ARG A 27 -15.26 -6.07 -3.36
C ARG A 27 -15.82 -4.83 -4.06
N PRO A 28 -15.60 -3.63 -3.50
CA PRO A 28 -16.09 -2.41 -4.12
C PRO A 28 -15.35 -2.23 -5.47
N ARG A 29 -16.13 -1.99 -6.53
CA ARG A 29 -15.61 -1.74 -7.89
C ARG A 29 -16.15 -0.44 -8.47
N GLN A 30 -17.39 -0.11 -8.13
CA GLN A 30 -18.04 1.10 -8.61
C GLN A 30 -17.55 2.32 -7.81
N GLY A 31 -17.24 3.40 -8.53
CA GLY A 31 -16.78 4.66 -7.93
C GLY A 31 -15.38 4.62 -7.33
N ILE A 32 -14.64 3.52 -7.52
CA ILE A 32 -13.24 3.41 -7.12
C ILE A 32 -12.34 3.75 -8.31
N PRO A 33 -11.39 4.70 -8.16
CA PRO A 33 -10.38 4.97 -9.17
C PRO A 33 -9.69 3.69 -9.64
N GLN A 34 -9.63 3.50 -10.96
CA GLN A 34 -8.95 2.37 -11.57
C GLN A 34 -7.69 2.85 -12.27
N MET A 35 -6.62 2.09 -12.05
CA MET A 35 -5.35 2.27 -12.73
C MET A 35 -5.49 1.83 -14.19
N LEU A 36 -5.09 2.68 -15.15
CA LEU A 36 -5.12 2.33 -16.58
C LEU A 36 -3.76 1.76 -17.05
N LYS A 37 -2.65 2.30 -16.54
CA LYS A 37 -1.28 1.82 -16.81
C LYS A 37 -0.76 0.90 -15.71
N THR A 38 -0.02 -0.15 -16.06
CA THR A 38 0.57 -1.05 -15.07
C THR A 38 1.71 -0.38 -14.28
N GLY A 39 1.90 -0.80 -13.02
CA GLY A 39 3.05 -0.39 -12.19
C GLY A 39 2.70 0.34 -10.90
N ASP A 40 1.47 0.85 -10.75
CA ASP A 40 1.05 1.66 -9.60
C ASP A 40 0.06 0.97 -8.66
N CYS A 41 -0.10 -0.35 -8.79
CA CYS A 41 -1.02 -1.12 -7.95
C CYS A 41 -0.74 -0.95 -6.45
N GLY A 42 0.53 -0.78 -6.06
CA GLY A 42 0.92 -0.50 -4.68
C GLY A 42 0.38 0.84 -4.17
N ILE A 43 0.47 1.90 -4.98
CA ILE A 43 -0.04 3.24 -4.64
C ILE A 43 -1.57 3.22 -4.48
N TYR A 44 -2.28 2.60 -5.43
CA TYR A 44 -3.73 2.43 -5.34
C TYR A 44 -4.15 1.62 -4.11
N ALA A 45 -3.41 0.55 -3.78
CA ALA A 45 -3.68 -0.25 -2.59
C ALA A 45 -3.49 0.53 -1.29
N ILE A 46 -2.38 1.27 -1.17
CA ILE A 46 -2.10 2.09 0.02
C ILE A 46 -3.17 3.17 0.19
N LYS A 47 -3.50 3.90 -0.87
CA LYS A 47 -4.54 4.94 -0.81
C LYS A 47 -5.94 4.39 -0.50
N PHE A 48 -6.25 3.19 -0.98
CA PHE A 48 -7.49 2.51 -0.59
C PHE A 48 -7.51 2.18 0.91
N VAL A 49 -6.41 1.66 1.46
CA VAL A 49 -6.29 1.35 2.90
C VAL A 49 -6.35 2.61 3.75
N GLU A 50 -5.68 3.69 3.34
CA GLU A 50 -5.71 5.00 3.99
C GLU A 50 -7.15 5.54 4.11
N CYS A 51 -7.89 5.61 2.99
CA CYS A 51 -9.29 6.05 3.03
C CYS A 51 -10.15 5.14 3.91
N HIS A 52 -9.95 3.82 3.85
CA HIS A 52 -10.70 2.88 4.68
C HIS A 52 -10.43 3.06 6.17
N ALA A 53 -9.17 3.28 6.56
CA ALA A 53 -8.77 3.54 7.94
C ALA A 53 -9.36 4.85 8.48
N LEU A 54 -9.46 5.87 7.62
CA LEU A 54 -10.08 7.16 7.94
C LEU A 54 -11.63 7.15 7.87
N GLY A 55 -12.25 6.00 7.56
CA GLY A 55 -13.70 5.90 7.39
C GLY A 55 -14.24 6.72 6.21
N SER A 56 -13.37 7.08 5.26
CA SER A 56 -13.68 7.92 4.11
C SER A 56 -13.89 7.06 2.85
N GLU A 57 -14.75 7.52 1.95
CA GLU A 57 -14.89 6.88 0.65
C GLU A 57 -13.63 7.11 -0.19
N PHE A 58 -13.21 6.10 -0.96
CA PHE A 58 -12.06 6.21 -1.85
C PHE A 58 -12.40 7.02 -3.10
N ARG A 59 -12.65 8.31 -2.90
CA ARG A 59 -12.90 9.33 -3.93
C ARG A 59 -11.65 10.18 -4.20
N THR A 60 -10.50 9.75 -3.69
CA THR A 60 -9.22 10.41 -3.94
C THR A 60 -9.05 10.55 -5.45
N PRO A 61 -8.76 11.76 -5.96
CA PRO A 61 -8.50 11.94 -7.38
C PRO A 61 -7.11 11.38 -7.66
N ILE A 62 -6.99 10.05 -7.75
CA ILE A 62 -5.80 9.35 -8.19
C ILE A 62 -6.04 8.90 -9.63
N SER A 63 -5.13 9.26 -10.51
CA SER A 63 -5.17 8.93 -11.92
C SER A 63 -3.77 8.89 -12.50
N ASP A 64 -3.61 8.34 -13.70
CA ASP A 64 -2.31 8.25 -14.36
C ASP A 64 -1.65 9.62 -14.58
N GLU A 65 -2.43 10.70 -14.63
CA GLU A 65 -1.93 12.08 -14.79
C GLU A 65 -1.21 12.58 -13.53
N ASN A 66 -1.67 12.19 -12.33
CA ASN A 66 -1.14 12.70 -11.08
C ASN A 66 -0.42 11.64 -10.22
N ILE A 67 -0.39 10.39 -10.66
CA ILE A 67 0.20 9.27 -9.92
C ILE A 67 1.67 9.49 -9.59
N LYS A 68 2.42 10.21 -10.44
CA LYS A 68 3.81 10.58 -10.18
C LYS A 68 3.93 11.42 -8.89
N MET A 69 3.14 12.49 -8.79
CA MET A 69 3.10 13.36 -7.61
C MET A 69 2.67 12.57 -6.37
N VAL A 70 1.66 11.71 -6.50
CA VAL A 70 1.19 10.86 -5.39
C VAL A 70 2.29 9.92 -4.91
N ARG A 71 3.07 9.33 -5.82
CA ARG A 71 4.22 8.47 -5.50
C ARG A 71 5.31 9.24 -4.76
N GLU A 72 5.70 10.41 -5.26
CA GLU A 72 6.73 11.26 -4.65
C GLU A 72 6.30 11.71 -3.25
N LYS A 73 5.04 12.11 -3.09
CA LYS A 73 4.49 12.50 -1.79
C LYS A 73 4.52 11.32 -0.79
N LEU A 74 4.04 10.15 -1.18
CA LEU A 74 4.08 8.95 -0.34
C LEU A 74 5.51 8.56 0.05
N ALA A 75 6.46 8.65 -0.89
CA ALA A 75 7.86 8.36 -0.60
C ALA A 75 8.45 9.35 0.42
N ALA A 76 8.12 10.65 0.31
CA ALA A 76 8.55 11.66 1.26
C ALA A 76 7.93 11.45 2.65
N GLU A 77 6.62 11.15 2.73
CA GLU A 77 5.92 10.85 3.98
C GLU A 77 6.53 9.62 4.68
N ILE A 78 6.77 8.53 3.94
CA ILE A 78 7.41 7.32 4.49
C ILE A 78 8.83 7.66 4.97
N PHE A 79 9.60 8.40 4.20
CA PHE A 79 10.96 8.79 4.59
C PHE A 79 10.95 9.59 5.91
N GLU A 80 10.10 10.60 6.01
CA GLU A 80 9.93 11.41 7.21
C GLU A 80 9.53 10.56 8.45
N GLU A 81 8.60 9.62 8.28
CA GLU A 81 8.21 8.69 9.35
C GLU A 81 9.35 7.75 9.75
N THR A 82 10.13 7.24 8.79
CA THR A 82 11.22 6.28 9.07
C THR A 82 12.47 6.91 9.67
N GLU A 83 12.77 8.16 9.34
CA GLU A 83 13.95 8.86 9.89
C GLU A 83 13.80 9.20 11.37
N GLN A 84 12.57 9.30 11.89
CA GLN A 84 12.31 9.49 13.32
C GLN A 84 12.75 8.29 14.18
N ASP A 85 12.86 7.09 13.59
CA ASP A 85 13.29 5.85 14.26
C ASP A 85 14.80 5.54 14.08
N GLY A 86 15.59 6.48 13.56
CA GLY A 86 17.06 6.50 13.70
C GLY A 86 17.86 5.35 13.06
N HIS A 87 17.22 4.50 12.26
CA HIS A 87 17.94 3.53 11.45
C HIS A 87 18.19 4.16 10.09
N THR A 88 19.46 4.50 9.81
CA THR A 88 19.95 4.87 8.48
C THR A 88 19.25 3.99 7.45
N VAL A 89 18.32 4.57 6.67
CA VAL A 89 17.72 3.88 5.53
C VAL A 89 18.83 3.74 4.50
N SER A 90 19.64 2.69 4.64
CA SER A 90 20.61 2.33 3.65
C SER A 90 19.83 1.87 2.42
N ASN A 91 20.02 2.57 1.31
CA ASN A 91 19.51 2.10 0.04
C ASN A 91 20.01 0.64 -0.15
N PRO A 92 19.12 -0.37 -0.19
CA PRO A 92 19.52 -1.77 -0.34
C PRO A 92 20.18 -2.04 -1.70
N LEU A 93 20.08 -1.10 -2.63
CA LEU A 93 20.77 -1.05 -3.91
C LEU A 93 21.49 0.30 -4.05
N PRO A 94 22.55 0.55 -3.27
CA PRO A 94 23.24 1.84 -3.28
C PRO A 94 23.72 2.12 -4.70
N PHE A 95 23.47 3.33 -5.19
CA PHE A 95 23.82 3.75 -6.54
C PHE A 95 25.31 3.49 -6.77
N GLN A 96 25.63 2.54 -7.64
CA GLN A 96 27.01 2.15 -7.90
C GLN A 96 27.59 3.11 -8.94
N SER A 97 28.92 3.20 -9.00
CA SER A 97 29.60 4.03 -10.01
C SER A 97 29.23 3.67 -11.45
N SER A 98 28.74 2.43 -11.68
CA SER A 98 28.21 1.94 -12.96
C SER A 98 26.84 2.51 -13.33
N ASP A 99 26.06 2.97 -12.36
CA ASP A 99 24.67 3.38 -12.57
C ASP A 99 24.55 4.82 -13.07
N ARG A 100 25.68 5.54 -13.19
CA ARG A 100 25.78 6.93 -13.67
C ARG A 100 25.12 7.16 -15.04
N GLU A 101 25.05 6.15 -15.88
CA GLU A 101 24.37 6.23 -17.19
C GLU A 101 22.84 6.37 -17.06
N LEU A 102 22.24 5.99 -15.93
CA LEU A 102 20.80 6.13 -15.68
C LEU A 102 20.38 7.56 -15.28
N LEU A 103 21.32 8.42 -14.88
CA LEU A 103 21.06 9.81 -14.52
C LEU A 103 20.91 10.72 -15.76
N TYR A 104 21.50 10.32 -16.88
CA TYR A 104 21.46 11.06 -18.14
C TYR A 104 21.32 10.08 -19.32
N PRO A 105 20.10 9.56 -19.57
CA PRO A 105 19.85 8.79 -20.77
C PRO A 105 19.89 9.77 -21.96
N TYR A 106 20.80 9.52 -22.90
CA TYR A 106 20.70 10.11 -24.23
C TYR A 106 19.42 9.63 -24.93
#